data_AF-A0A183EZM3-F1
#
_entry.id   AF-A0A183EZM3-F1
#
_cell.length_a   1.000
_cell.length_b   1.000
_cell.length_c   1.000
_cell.angle_alpha   90.00
_cell.angle_beta   90.00
_cell.angle_gamma   90.00
#
_symmetry.space_group_name_H-M   'P 1'
#
loop_
_entity.id
_entity.type
_entity.pdbx_description
1 polymer ?
#
loop_
_entity_poly.entity_id
_entity_poly.type
_entity_poly.pdbx_seq_one_letter_code
_entity_poly.pdbx_strand_id
1 'polypeptide(L)'
;LSGGSPFLGETREETFVNISAVNYHFSERYFEHVSPYAKDFIGRLFVRDQRKRATVDECLRHPWTRGLFSQEDFKQFVVYD
;
A
#
# COMPACT_ATOMS: atom_id res chain seq x y z
N LEU A 1 -6.62 -5.32 4.85
CA LEU A 1 -6.53 -4.94 3.42
C LEU A 1 -6.42 -6.18 2.55
N SER A 2 -5.41 -7.04 2.75
CA SER A 2 -5.24 -8.29 1.98
C SER A 2 -5.36 -9.59 2.80
N GLY A 3 -5.20 -9.54 4.13
CA GLY A 3 -5.26 -10.72 5.01
C GLY A 3 -3.95 -11.52 5.12
N GLY A 4 -2.91 -11.17 4.37
CA GLY A 4 -1.58 -11.80 4.42
C GLY A 4 -0.46 -10.81 4.77
N SER A 5 0.70 -11.34 5.18
CA SER A 5 1.92 -10.54 5.41
C SER A 5 2.55 -10.12 4.07
N PRO A 6 2.92 -8.84 3.89
CA PRO A 6 3.46 -8.33 2.62
C PRO A 6 4.86 -8.84 2.28
N PHE A 7 5.60 -9.39 3.24
CA PHE A 7 6.99 -9.84 3.06
C PHE A 7 7.16 -11.35 3.25
N LEU A 8 6.07 -12.11 3.43
CA LEU A 8 6.14 -13.54 3.72
C LEU A 8 6.81 -14.30 2.58
N GLY A 9 7.91 -14.99 2.89
CA GLY A 9 8.52 -16.00 2.02
C GLY A 9 8.18 -17.42 2.49
N GLU A 10 8.62 -18.43 1.74
CA GLU A 10 8.45 -19.85 2.10
C GLU A 10 9.28 -20.21 3.34
N THR A 11 10.42 -19.51 3.51
CA THR A 11 11.32 -19.65 4.65
C THR A 11 11.46 -18.35 5.43
N ARG A 12 12.06 -18.44 6.62
CA ARG A 12 12.38 -17.27 7.45
C ARG A 12 13.43 -16.40 6.78
N GLU A 13 14.39 -17.03 6.11
CA GLU A 13 15.48 -16.40 5.37
C GLU A 13 14.93 -15.57 4.21
N GLU A 14 14.03 -16.14 3.41
CA GLU A 14 13.33 -15.41 2.35
C GLU A 14 12.51 -14.24 2.89
N THR A 15 11.79 -14.45 4.00
CA THR A 15 11.03 -13.38 4.66
C THR A 15 11.96 -12.22 5.07
N PHE A 16 13.13 -12.54 5.64
CA PHE A 16 14.12 -11.54 6.01
C PHE A 16 14.68 -10.79 4.80
N VAL A 17 14.96 -11.49 3.70
CA VAL A 17 15.39 -10.89 2.43
C VAL A 17 14.32 -9.94 1.91
N ASN A 18 13.05 -10.36 1.91
CA ASN A 18 11.94 -9.52 1.47
C ASN A 18 11.80 -8.25 2.31
N ILE A 19 11.90 -8.35 3.64
CA ILE A 19 11.87 -7.17 4.53
C ILE A 19 13.05 -6.23 4.23
N SER A 20 14.27 -6.79 4.13
CA SER A 20 15.50 -6.01 3.96
C SER A 20 15.57 -5.31 2.60
N ALA A 21 15.02 -5.94 1.56
CA ALA A 21 14.91 -5.37 0.22
C ALA A 21 13.65 -4.51 0.04
N VAL A 22 12.72 -4.52 1.01
CA VAL A 22 11.38 -3.96 0.89
C VAL A 22 10.66 -4.51 -0.36
N ASN A 23 10.80 -5.82 -0.56
CA ASN A 23 10.23 -6.55 -1.67
C ASN A 23 8.83 -7.06 -1.29
N TYR A 24 7.80 -6.39 -1.79
CA TYR A 24 6.40 -6.76 -1.64
C TYR A 24 5.65 -6.41 -2.94
N HIS A 25 4.48 -7.01 -3.15
CA HIS A 25 3.64 -6.69 -4.31
C HIS A 25 2.16 -6.66 -3.95
N PHE A 26 1.39 -5.85 -4.66
CA PHE A 26 -0.06 -5.82 -4.58
C PHE A 26 -0.64 -6.79 -5.61
N SER A 27 -0.65 -8.10 -5.33
CA SER A 27 -1.26 -9.04 -6.27
C SER A 27 -2.77 -8.84 -6.35
N GLU A 28 -3.30 -8.93 -7.57
CA GLU A 28 -4.73 -8.74 -7.85
C GLU A 28 -5.61 -9.62 -6.95
N ARG A 29 -5.26 -10.90 -6.80
CA ARG A 29 -5.96 -11.86 -5.94
C ARG A 29 -6.30 -11.36 -4.53
N TYR A 30 -5.45 -10.52 -3.93
CA TYR A 30 -5.67 -10.02 -2.57
C TYR A 30 -6.01 -8.53 -2.51
N PHE A 31 -5.83 -7.80 -3.61
CA PHE A 31 -5.92 -6.34 -3.64
C PHE A 31 -6.84 -5.82 -4.75
N GLU A 32 -7.63 -6.67 -5.39
CA GLU A 32 -8.65 -6.31 -6.38
C GLU A 32 -9.57 -5.20 -5.86
N HIS A 33 -10.17 -5.41 -4.68
CA HIS A 33 -11.09 -4.43 -4.07
C HIS A 33 -10.39 -3.37 -3.21
N VAL A 34 -9.06 -3.31 -3.23
CA VAL A 34 -8.31 -2.33 -2.44
C VAL A 34 -8.01 -1.12 -3.32
N SER A 35 -8.48 0.05 -2.88
CA SER A 35 -8.36 1.28 -3.66
C SER A 35 -6.89 1.65 -3.95
N PRO A 36 -6.61 2.30 -5.10
CA PRO A 36 -5.27 2.79 -5.43
C PRO A 36 -4.70 3.70 -4.36
N TYR A 37 -5.52 4.52 -3.69
CA TYR A 37 -5.07 5.37 -2.58
C TYR A 37 -4.59 4.58 -1.37
N ALA A 38 -5.22 3.44 -1.06
CA ALA A 38 -4.74 2.56 0.01
C ALA A 38 -3.38 1.94 -0.35
N LYS A 39 -3.21 1.56 -1.62
CA LYS A 39 -1.94 1.03 -2.15
C LYS A 39 -0.84 2.11 -2.13
N ASP A 40 -1.15 3.34 -2.56
CA ASP A 40 -0.23 4.49 -2.48
C ASP A 40 0.18 4.79 -1.03
N PHE A 41 -0.78 4.78 -0.11
CA PHE A 41 -0.53 5.00 1.31
C PHE A 41 0.47 3.98 1.88
N ILE A 42 0.27 2.68 1.60
CA ILE A 42 1.22 1.62 2.00
C ILE A 42 2.59 1.87 1.36
N GLY A 43 2.62 2.25 0.07
CA GLY A 43 3.86 2.51 -0.66
C GLY A 43 4.73 3.59 -0.04
N ARG A 44 4.11 4.63 0.54
CA ARG A 44 4.81 5.71 1.26
C ARG A 44 5.38 5.28 2.61
N LEU A 45 4.88 4.18 3.17
CA LEU A 45 5.36 3.61 4.44
C LEU A 45 6.45 2.55 4.22
N PHE A 46 6.28 1.71 3.20
CA PHE A 46 7.24 0.67 2.83
C PHE A 46 8.36 1.26 1.98
N VAL A 47 9.14 2.13 2.63
CA VAL A 47 10.32 2.78 2.06
C VAL A 47 11.55 2.42 2.90
N ARG A 48 12.61 1.95 2.21
CA ARG A 48 13.86 1.50 2.83
C ARG A 48 14.59 2.64 3.54
N ASP A 49 14.70 3.79 2.87
CA ASP A 49 15.29 4.99 3.46
C ASP A 49 14.30 5.63 4.43
N GLN A 50 14.61 5.57 5.72
CA GLN A 50 13.78 6.14 6.78
C GLN A 50 13.53 7.64 6.59
N ARG A 51 14.48 8.38 6.00
CA ARG A 51 14.33 9.83 5.78
C ARG A 51 13.34 10.16 4.66
N LYS A 52 13.03 9.17 3.80
CA LYS A 52 12.05 9.29 2.71
C LYS A 52 10.71 8.65 3.07
N ARG A 53 10.61 7.98 4.21
CA ARG A 53 9.37 7.38 4.69
C ARG A 53 8.43 8.48 5.15
N ALA A 54 7.15 8.35 4.80
CA ALA A 54 6.14 9.31 5.26
C ALA A 54 6.11 9.40 6.79
N THR A 55 6.08 10.63 7.27
CA THR A 55 5.88 10.98 8.67
C THR A 55 4.41 10.77 9.08
N VAL A 56 4.16 10.71 10.39
CA VAL A 56 2.79 10.58 10.93
C VAL A 56 1.89 11.71 10.42
N ASP A 57 2.39 12.94 10.40
CA ASP A 57 1.65 14.11 9.91
C ASP A 57 1.30 14.01 8.42
N GLU A 58 2.22 13.48 7.60
CA GLU A 58 1.97 13.22 6.17
C GLU A 58 0.95 12.10 5.98
N CYS A 59 1.03 11.03 6.78
CA CYS A 59 0.05 9.95 6.76
C CYS A 59 -1.35 10.46 7.11
N LEU A 60 -1.49 11.26 8.16
CA LEU A 60 -2.78 11.84 8.55
C LEU A 60 -3.35 12.78 7.49
N ARG A 61 -2.49 13.42 6.69
CA ARG A 61 -2.93 14.28 5.58
C ARG A 61 -3.27 13.52 4.30
N HIS A 62 -2.92 12.25 4.19
CA HIS A 62 -3.09 11.47 2.97
C HIS A 62 -4.57 11.31 2.59
N PRO A 63 -4.95 11.37 1.29
CA PRO A 63 -6.33 11.23 0.84
C PRO A 63 -7.04 9.98 1.40
N TRP A 64 -6.32 8.85 1.46
CA TRP A 64 -6.84 7.59 2.02
C TRP A 64 -7.30 7.71 3.48
N THR A 65 -6.59 8.48 4.30
CA THR A 65 -6.89 8.67 5.73
C THR A 65 -7.94 9.76 5.95
N ARG A 66 -7.91 10.82 5.14
CA ARG A 66 -8.87 11.93 5.28
C ARG A 66 -10.24 11.64 4.67
N GLY A 67 -10.39 10.56 3.90
CA GLY A 67 -11.62 10.28 3.16
C GLY A 67 -11.94 11.34 2.10
N LEU A 68 -10.94 12.13 1.70
CA LEU A 68 -11.07 13.15 0.67
C LEU A 68 -10.91 12.48 -0.69
N PHE A 69 -12.01 11.92 -1.19
CA PHE A 69 -12.14 11.49 -2.56
C PHE A 69 -13.26 12.30 -3.19
N SER A 70 -13.00 12.91 -4.34
CA SER A 70 -14.02 13.63 -5.10
C SER A 70 -14.98 12.64 -5.79
N GLN A 71 -16.16 13.13 -6.19
CA GLN A 71 -17.11 12.34 -6.97
C GLN A 71 -16.54 11.94 -8.35
N GLU A 72 -15.52 12.65 -8.84
CA GLU A 72 -14.77 12.32 -10.06
C GLU A 72 -13.76 11.20 -9.82
N ASP A 73 -13.06 11.22 -8.67
CA ASP A 73 -12.19 10.11 -8.25
C ASP A 73 -13.01 8.82 -8.15
N PHE A 74 -14.23 8.90 -7.62
CA PHE A 74 -15.16 7.75 -7.59
C PHE A 74 -15.59 7.24 -8.97
N LYS A 75 -15.80 8.12 -9.96
CA LYS A 75 -16.19 7.71 -11.32
C LYS A 75 -15.07 6.99 -12.06
N GLN A 76 -13.81 7.33 -11.79
CA GLN A 76 -12.68 6.60 -12.34
C GLN A 76 -12.59 5.16 -11.80
N PHE A 77 -13.23 4.85 -10.66
CA PHE A 77 -13.29 3.51 -10.08
C PHE A 77 -14.42 2.62 -10.63
N VAL A 78 -15.43 3.16 -11.32
CA VAL A 78 -16.57 2.37 -11.83
C VAL A 78 -16.52 2.17 -13.36
N VAL A 79 -15.62 2.89 -14.05
CA VAL A 79 -15.56 2.91 -15.52
C VAL A 79 -14.51 1.93 -16.09
N TYR A 80 -13.75 1.23 -15.24
CA TYR A 80 -12.78 0.21 -15.64
C TYR A 80 -13.19 -1.24 -15.29
N ASP A 81 -14.45 -1.46 -14.89
CA ASP A 81 -15.07 -2.80 -14.80
C ASP A 81 -15.99 -3.05 -16.01
#